data_AF-A0A359F1J1-F1
#
_entry.id   AF-A0A359F1J1-F1
#
_cell.length_a   1.000
_cell.length_b   1.000
_cell.length_c   1.000
_cell.angle_alpha   90.00
_cell.angle_beta   90.00
_cell.angle_gamma   90.00
#
_symmetry.space_group_name_H-M   'P 1'
#
loop_
_entity.id
_entity.type
_entity.pdbx_description
1 polymer ?
#
loop_
_entity_poly.entity_id
_entity_poly.type
_entity_poly.pdbx_seq_one_letter_code
_entity_poly.pdbx_strand_id
1 'polypeptide(L)' 'MSPDKSETTGEPPVKGPASYFPFIEKKYGHPIDHWLQLVRSSELDRHMELVNWLKNEHGLGHGHA' A
#
# COMPACT_ATOMS: atom_id res chain seq x y z
N MET A 1 -31.65 13.32 -24.46
CA MET A 1 -31.01 13.93 -23.28
C MET A 1 -30.30 12.81 -22.54
N SER A 2 -28.97 12.69 -22.71
CA SER A 2 -28.07 11.91 -21.84
C SER A 2 -27.39 12.90 -20.88
N PRO A 3 -26.56 12.49 -19.91
CA PRO A 3 -26.55 11.31 -19.01
C PRO A 3 -26.30 11.72 -17.53
N ASP A 4 -26.37 10.80 -16.54
CA ASP A 4 -25.43 10.77 -15.38
C ASP A 4 -25.68 9.47 -14.56
N LYS A 5 -24.88 8.42 -14.72
CA LYS A 5 -23.58 8.14 -14.08
C LYS A 5 -23.65 7.75 -12.59
N SER A 6 -23.10 6.56 -12.36
CA SER A 6 -22.31 6.17 -11.19
C SER A 6 -23.04 5.74 -9.92
N GLU A 7 -23.35 4.45 -9.92
CA GLU A 7 -23.17 3.56 -8.77
C GLU A 7 -21.96 4.02 -7.94
N THR A 8 -22.22 4.69 -6.83
CA THR A 8 -21.18 5.05 -5.85
C THR A 8 -21.35 4.06 -4.71
N THR A 9 -20.69 2.92 -4.86
CA THR A 9 -20.47 1.96 -3.78
C THR A 9 -19.80 2.71 -2.63
N GLY A 10 -20.59 3.03 -1.61
CA GLY A 10 -20.10 3.58 -0.36
C GLY A 10 -19.30 2.50 0.35
N GLU A 11 -18.00 2.43 0.07
CA GLU A 11 -17.09 1.64 0.89
C GLU A 11 -17.09 2.25 2.30
N PRO A 12 -17.37 1.45 3.35
CA PRO A 12 -17.35 1.95 4.71
C PRO A 12 -15.98 2.57 5.00
N PRO A 13 -15.88 3.59 5.87
CA PRO A 13 -14.58 4.09 6.30
C PRO A 13 -13.86 2.90 6.92
N VAL A 14 -12.90 2.34 6.19
CA VAL A 14 -11.97 1.37 6.72
C VAL A 14 -11.39 2.06 7.96
N LYS A 15 -11.70 1.54 9.14
CA LYS A 15 -11.16 1.97 10.41
C LYS A 15 -10.19 0.87 10.82
N GLY A 16 -8.95 0.98 10.35
CA GLY A 16 -7.92 -0.03 10.59
C GLY A 16 -6.66 0.22 9.77
N PRO A 17 -5.64 -0.64 9.87
CA PRO A 17 -4.39 -0.50 9.13
C PRO A 17 -4.59 -0.50 7.59
N ALA A 18 -5.70 -1.03 7.09
CA ALA A 18 -6.03 -0.99 5.67
C ALA A 18 -6.37 0.42 5.14
N SER A 19 -6.71 1.38 6.01
CA SER A 19 -6.99 2.77 5.60
C SER A 19 -5.76 3.49 5.06
N TYR A 20 -4.56 3.00 5.38
CA TYR A 20 -3.31 3.57 4.88
C TYR A 20 -3.01 3.14 3.45
N PHE A 21 -3.61 2.06 2.95
CA PHE A 21 -3.33 1.56 1.60
C PHE A 21 -3.55 2.60 0.51
N PRO A 22 -4.72 3.26 0.39
CA PRO A 22 -4.90 4.28 -0.65
C PRO A 22 -3.90 5.44 -0.55
N PHE A 23 -3.41 5.75 0.66
CA PHE A 23 -2.36 6.76 0.84
C PHE A 23 -0.98 6.25 0.41
N ILE A 24 -0.62 5.00 0.75
CA ILE A 24 0.62 4.34 0.34
C ILE A 24 0.68 4.22 -1.17
N GLU A 25 -0.39 3.78 -1.81
CA GLU A 25 -0.47 3.65 -3.27
C GLU A 25 -0.31 5.00 -3.96
N LYS A 26 -0.95 6.05 -3.43
CA LYS A 26 -0.80 7.41 -3.94
C LYS A 26 0.60 7.98 -3.72
N LYS A 27 1.26 7.65 -2.61
CA LYS A 27 2.58 8.17 -2.25
C LYS A 27 3.72 7.47 -3.01
N TYR A 28 3.62 6.16 -3.18
CA TYR A 28 4.68 5.32 -3.76
C TYR A 28 4.35 4.85 -5.19
N GLY A 29 3.16 5.13 -5.70
CA GLY A 29 2.75 4.87 -7.08
C GLY A 29 2.45 3.41 -7.43
N HIS A 30 2.40 2.51 -6.44
CA HIS A 30 2.22 1.08 -6.65
C HIS A 30 1.15 0.52 -5.70
N PRO A 31 0.31 -0.44 -6.15
CA PRO A 31 -0.75 -1.03 -5.36
C PRO A 31 -0.20 -1.82 -4.15
N ILE A 32 -1.00 -2.00 -3.10
CA ILE A 32 -0.57 -2.77 -1.92
C ILE A 32 -0.17 -4.22 -2.27
N ASP A 33 -0.82 -4.82 -3.27
CA ASP A 33 -0.50 -6.16 -3.74
C ASP A 33 0.92 -6.27 -4.28
N HIS A 34 1.41 -5.25 -4.99
CA HIS A 34 2.80 -5.19 -5.47
C HIS A 34 3.79 -5.29 -4.30
N TRP A 35 3.52 -4.56 -3.23
CA TRP A 35 4.34 -4.58 -2.02
C TRP A 35 4.26 -5.92 -1.29
N LEU A 36 3.07 -6.52 -1.20
CA LEU A 36 2.90 -7.85 -0.61
C LEU A 36 3.60 -8.93 -1.43
N GLN A 37 3.60 -8.84 -2.76
CA GLN A 37 4.34 -9.75 -3.63
C GLN A 37 5.85 -9.65 -3.42
N LEU A 38 6.38 -8.44 -3.25
CA LEU A 38 7.80 -8.23 -2.92
C LEU A 38 8.17 -8.87 -1.58
N VAL A 39 7.35 -8.65 -0.55
CA VAL A 39 7.51 -9.30 0.76
C VAL A 39 7.50 -10.82 0.65
N ARG A 40 6.51 -11.38 -0.09
CA ARG A 40 6.38 -12.84 -0.30
C ARG A 40 7.51 -13.43 -1.14
N SER A 41 8.08 -12.64 -2.04
CA SER A 41 9.20 -13.06 -2.88
C SER A 41 10.55 -12.92 -2.15
N SER A 42 10.58 -12.17 -1.04
CA SER A 42 11.78 -12.06 -0.23
C SER A 42 11.98 -13.33 0.61
N GLU A 43 13.24 -13.71 0.81
CA GLU A 43 13.62 -14.81 1.73
C GLU A 43 13.71 -14.34 3.19
N LEU A 44 13.18 -13.15 3.50
CA LEU A 44 13.29 -12.52 4.81
C LEU A 44 12.12 -12.92 5.71
N ASP A 45 12.44 -13.60 6.81
CA ASP A 45 11.43 -14.07 7.77
C ASP A 45 11.15 -13.03 8.88
N ARG A 46 12.10 -12.13 9.14
CA ARG A 46 11.99 -11.15 10.22
C ARG A 46 11.28 -9.88 9.72
N HIS A 47 10.20 -9.51 10.41
CA HIS A 47 9.44 -8.30 10.13
C HIS A 47 10.33 -7.05 10.00
N MET A 48 11.28 -6.85 10.91
CA MET A 48 12.20 -5.71 10.87
C MET A 48 13.15 -5.73 9.66
N GLU A 49 13.58 -6.91 9.22
CA GLU A 49 14.43 -7.03 8.02
C GLU A 49 13.64 -6.72 6.76
N LEU A 50 12.41 -7.25 6.66
CA LEU A 50 11.47 -6.92 5.60
C LEU A 50 11.19 -5.43 5.49
N VAL A 51 10.92 -4.77 6.62
CA VAL A 51 10.68 -3.33 6.66
C VAL A 51 11.93 -2.55 6.24
N ASN A 52 13.11 -2.91 6.73
CA ASN A 52 14.36 -2.26 6.31
C ASN A 52 14.68 -2.51 4.84
N TRP A 53 14.43 -3.71 4.32
CA TRP A 53 14.61 -4.05 2.92
C TRP A 53 13.67 -3.25 2.01
N LEU A 54 12.37 -3.19 2.34
CA LEU A 54 11.39 -2.35 1.64
C LEU A 54 11.78 -0.87 1.66
N LYS A 55 12.32 -0.38 2.78
CA LYS A 55 12.82 0.98 2.92
C LYS A 55 14.05 1.27 2.07
N ASN A 56 15.06 0.40 2.11
CA ASN A 56 16.34 0.61 1.45
C ASN A 56 16.26 0.33 -0.06
N GLU A 57 15.64 -0.78 -0.45
CA GLU A 57 15.59 -1.20 -1.86
C GLU A 57 14.48 -0.51 -2.63
N HIS A 58 13.32 -0.31 -2.00
CA HIS A 58 12.14 0.23 -2.68
C HIS A 58 11.71 1.62 -2.20
N GLY A 59 12.43 2.22 -1.25
CA GLY A 59 12.06 3.53 -0.70
C GLY A 59 10.74 3.52 0.07
N LEU A 60 10.16 2.35 0.35
CA LEU A 60 8.88 2.21 1.05
C LEU A 60 9.05 2.40 2.56
N GLY A 61 9.31 3.64 2.93
CA GLY A 61 9.41 4.10 4.30
C GLY A 61 9.06 5.57 4.43
N HIS A 62 8.63 5.97 5.61
CA HIS A 62 8.85 7.37 6.01
C HIS A 62 10.36 7.56 6.08
N GLY A 63 10.89 8.47 5.27
CA GLY A 63 12.32 8.79 5.22
C GLY A 63 12.86 8.99 6.64
N HIS A 64 14.10 8.53 6.84
CA HIS A 64 14.79 8.50 8.13
C HIS A 64 14.52 9.77 8.95
N ALA A 65 14.04 9.56 10.18
CA ALA A 65 14.29 10.52 11.25
C ALA A 65 15.76 10.43 11.67
#